data_AF-A0A7D5M0V1-F1
#
_entry.id   AF-A0A7D5M0V1-F1
#
_cell.length_a   1.000
_cell.length_b   1.000
_cell.length_c   1.000
_cell.angle_alpha   90.00
_cell.angle_beta   90.00
_cell.angle_gamma   90.00
#
_symmetry.space_group_name_H-M   'P 1'
#
loop_
_entity.id
_entity.type
_entity.pdbx_description
1 polymer ?
#
loop_
_entity_poly.entity_id
_entity_poly.type
_entity_poly.pdbx_seq_one_letter_code
_entity_poly.pdbx_strand_id
1 'polypeptide(L)'
;MGLLDRFSRTFDKYGYDLDGYDKDGYDKKGFNKNGYDKKGFNKNGYDKKGFNKNGYDKKGYDKKGYDKKGYKDGYDEDGFDFKGYNKEGFNKNGYDKKGYDKDGYDNRGFSIDGIHIDTKIAFNEDGFNKNGYDKKGFNKNGYDKKGYTKDGFNKNGFNKNGYDLDGYDKKGFNKDGFNKDGYDENGYDSNGYDEDEYNQEGYNLDGYDENGYDSNGYDGLGYDHLGYDKEGYNQEGYNKFNKKKNEVDSD
;
A
#
# COMPACT_ATOMS: atom_id res chain seq x y z
N MET A 1 16.90 -70.57 -67.75
CA MET A 1 17.66 -70.67 -66.48
C MET A 1 18.88 -69.77 -66.60
N GLY A 2 19.04 -68.80 -65.69
CA GLY A 2 20.15 -67.82 -65.67
C GLY A 2 19.90 -66.61 -66.58
N LEU A 3 20.00 -65.34 -66.16
CA LEU A 3 20.64 -64.74 -65.00
C LEU A 3 19.66 -63.80 -64.27
N LEU A 4 19.22 -64.27 -63.10
CA LEU A 4 18.90 -63.55 -61.88
C LEU A 4 19.07 -62.01 -61.91
N ASP A 5 17.92 -61.35 -62.07
CA ASP A 5 17.40 -60.35 -61.13
C ASP A 5 18.41 -59.32 -60.61
N ARG A 6 18.68 -58.31 -61.45
CA ARG A 6 19.35 -57.07 -61.05
C ARG A 6 18.52 -56.39 -59.96
N PHE A 7 19.00 -56.52 -58.72
CA PHE A 7 18.64 -55.68 -57.57
C PHE A 7 17.17 -55.76 -57.10
N SER A 8 16.58 -56.96 -57.04
CA SER A 8 15.53 -57.18 -56.04
C SER A 8 16.18 -57.05 -54.67
N ARG A 9 15.94 -55.93 -53.98
CA ARG A 9 16.31 -55.77 -52.56
C ARG A 9 15.52 -56.82 -51.80
N THR A 10 16.11 -58.00 -51.60
CA THR A 10 15.49 -59.06 -50.81
C THR A 10 15.50 -58.61 -49.35
N PHE A 11 14.31 -58.33 -48.83
CA PHE A 11 14.11 -57.99 -47.43
C PHE A 11 14.08 -59.27 -46.59
N ASP A 12 14.67 -59.24 -45.40
CA ASP A 12 14.63 -60.32 -44.42
C ASP A 12 13.21 -60.56 -43.88
N LYS A 13 13.04 -61.58 -43.03
CA LYS A 13 11.74 -61.92 -42.39
C LYS A 13 11.14 -60.75 -41.58
N TYR A 14 11.97 -59.76 -41.21
CA TYR A 14 11.58 -58.58 -40.44
C TYR A 14 11.40 -57.33 -41.33
N GLY A 15 11.57 -57.45 -42.64
CA GLY A 15 11.34 -56.38 -43.61
C GLY A 15 12.54 -55.47 -43.88
N TYR A 16 13.78 -55.88 -43.59
CA TYR A 16 15.01 -55.09 -43.79
C TYR A 16 15.93 -55.68 -44.88
N ASP A 17 16.54 -54.84 -45.72
CA ASP A 17 17.50 -55.24 -46.74
C ASP A 17 18.85 -55.70 -46.15
N LEU A 18 19.79 -56.14 -47.00
CA LEU A 18 21.13 -56.56 -46.58
C LEU A 18 21.94 -55.46 -45.89
N ASP A 19 21.63 -54.19 -46.17
CA ASP A 19 22.25 -53.04 -45.51
C ASP A 19 21.55 -52.70 -44.17
N GLY A 20 20.47 -53.41 -43.82
CA GLY A 20 19.73 -53.26 -42.57
C GLY A 20 18.63 -52.19 -42.60
N TYR A 21 18.13 -51.80 -43.78
CA TYR A 21 17.10 -50.75 -43.96
C TYR A 21 15.76 -51.32 -44.45
N ASP A 22 14.66 -50.80 -43.94
CA ASP A 22 13.31 -51.16 -44.37
C ASP A 22 13.00 -50.66 -45.80
N LYS A 23 11.80 -50.98 -46.30
CA LYS A 23 11.33 -50.54 -47.63
C LYS A 23 11.29 -49.01 -47.79
N ASP A 24 11.12 -48.29 -46.68
CA ASP A 24 11.12 -46.82 -46.64
C ASP A 24 12.55 -46.25 -46.51
N GLY A 25 13.57 -47.11 -46.36
CA GLY A 25 14.97 -46.74 -46.25
C GLY A 25 15.44 -46.40 -44.83
N TYR A 26 14.80 -46.93 -43.78
CA TYR A 26 15.13 -46.67 -42.37
C TYR A 26 15.60 -47.94 -41.65
N ASP A 27 16.63 -47.80 -40.81
CA ASP A 27 17.17 -48.90 -40.02
C ASP A 27 16.21 -49.34 -38.89
N LYS A 28 16.56 -50.41 -38.16
CA LYS A 28 15.77 -50.89 -37.01
C LYS A 28 15.58 -49.85 -35.89
N LYS A 29 16.39 -48.79 -35.88
CA LYS A 29 16.29 -47.67 -34.93
C LYS A 29 15.49 -46.50 -35.50
N GLY A 30 14.99 -46.61 -36.74
CA GLY A 30 14.17 -45.63 -37.42
C GLY A 30 14.94 -44.51 -38.13
N PHE A 31 16.23 -44.68 -38.44
CA PHE A 31 17.08 -43.68 -39.10
C PHE A 31 17.48 -44.11 -40.52
N ASN A 32 17.47 -43.20 -41.47
CA ASN A 32 17.92 -43.46 -42.85
C ASN A 32 19.45 -43.55 -42.95
N LYS A 33 19.97 -43.87 -44.15
CA LYS A 33 21.43 -43.94 -44.43
C LYS A 33 22.20 -42.66 -44.07
N ASN A 34 21.54 -41.50 -44.06
CA ASN A 34 22.14 -40.23 -43.65
C ASN A 34 22.02 -39.97 -42.13
N GLY A 35 21.46 -40.91 -41.36
CA GLY A 35 21.31 -40.83 -39.91
C GLY A 35 20.13 -40.00 -39.42
N TYR A 36 19.10 -39.77 -40.26
CA TYR A 36 17.91 -38.98 -39.91
C TYR A 36 16.64 -39.83 -39.85
N ASP A 37 15.78 -39.55 -38.88
CA ASP A 37 14.47 -40.21 -38.73
C ASP A 37 13.47 -39.77 -39.81
N LYS A 38 12.28 -40.36 -39.81
CA LYS A 38 11.19 -40.02 -40.75
C LYS A 38 10.75 -38.55 -40.65
N LYS A 39 11.06 -37.87 -39.54
CA LYS A 39 10.78 -36.43 -39.31
C LYS A 39 11.95 -35.53 -39.68
N GLY A 40 13.07 -36.10 -40.16
CA GLY A 40 14.25 -35.38 -40.61
C GLY A 40 15.21 -34.99 -39.50
N PHE A 41 15.14 -35.60 -38.31
CA PHE A 41 16.02 -35.34 -37.16
C PHE A 41 17.02 -36.46 -36.93
N ASN A 42 18.27 -36.12 -36.62
CA ASN A 42 19.29 -37.09 -36.27
C ASN A 42 19.05 -37.69 -34.88
N LYS A 43 19.88 -38.66 -34.48
CA LYS A 43 19.78 -39.30 -33.16
C LYS A 43 19.86 -38.33 -31.97
N ASN A 44 20.48 -37.17 -32.15
CA ASN A 44 20.57 -36.12 -31.14
C ASN A 44 19.37 -35.15 -31.19
N GLY A 45 18.40 -35.39 -32.08
CA GLY A 45 17.18 -34.61 -32.22
C GLY A 45 17.32 -33.34 -33.08
N TYR A 46 18.35 -33.24 -33.93
CA TYR A 46 18.60 -32.06 -34.77
C TYR A 46 18.43 -32.35 -36.26
N ASP A 47 17.83 -31.42 -37.00
CA ASP A 47 17.67 -31.50 -38.45
C ASP A 47 19.02 -31.33 -39.18
N LYS A 48 18.98 -31.44 -40.52
CA LYS A 48 20.19 -31.25 -41.36
C LYS A 48 20.82 -29.87 -41.23
N LYS A 49 20.07 -28.86 -40.79
CA LYS A 49 20.55 -27.49 -40.55
C LYS A 49 21.03 -27.30 -39.11
N GLY A 50 20.98 -28.33 -38.27
CA GLY A 50 21.46 -28.30 -36.89
C GLY A 50 20.44 -27.77 -35.89
N PHE A 51 19.14 -27.74 -36.22
CA PHE A 51 18.08 -27.24 -35.34
C PHE A 51 17.18 -28.36 -34.82
N ASN A 52 16.82 -28.29 -33.55
CA ASN A 52 15.89 -29.24 -32.95
C ASN A 52 14.44 -28.98 -33.42
N LYS A 53 13.51 -29.83 -32.99
CA LYS A 53 12.10 -29.70 -33.36
C LYS A 53 11.47 -28.37 -32.97
N ASN A 54 12.00 -27.70 -31.94
CA ASN A 54 11.56 -26.38 -31.50
C ASN A 54 12.27 -25.23 -32.25
N GLY A 55 13.12 -25.54 -33.23
CA GLY A 55 13.80 -24.56 -34.07
C GLY A 55 15.08 -23.98 -33.48
N TYR A 56 15.65 -24.58 -32.42
CA TYR A 56 16.87 -24.10 -31.77
C TYR A 56 18.08 -25.00 -32.03
N ASP A 57 19.24 -24.38 -32.23
CA ASP A 57 20.51 -25.08 -32.39
C ASP A 57 20.99 -25.71 -31.07
N LYS A 58 22.14 -26.38 -31.11
CA LYS A 58 22.72 -27.02 -29.91
C LYS A 58 23.10 -26.03 -28.81
N LYS A 59 23.35 -24.76 -29.16
CA LYS A 59 23.65 -23.69 -28.21
C LYS A 59 22.38 -22.99 -27.68
N GLY A 60 21.21 -23.34 -28.21
CA GLY A 60 19.92 -22.79 -27.80
C GLY A 60 19.49 -21.53 -28.55
N TYR A 61 20.07 -21.26 -29.73
CA TYR A 61 19.71 -20.14 -30.59
C TYR A 61 18.82 -20.57 -31.74
N ASP A 62 17.83 -19.75 -32.08
CA ASP A 62 16.97 -19.97 -33.24
C ASP A 62 17.70 -19.68 -34.56
N LYS A 63 17.00 -19.82 -35.69
CA LYS A 63 17.56 -19.56 -37.02
C LYS A 63 17.99 -18.11 -37.26
N LYS A 64 17.45 -17.15 -36.51
CA LYS A 64 17.80 -15.73 -36.57
C LYS A 64 18.94 -15.37 -35.59
N GLY A 65 19.29 -16.28 -34.68
CA GLY A 65 20.32 -16.12 -33.67
C GLY A 65 19.81 -15.62 -32.32
N TYR A 66 18.50 -15.65 -32.08
CA TYR A 66 17.90 -15.30 -30.78
C TYR A 66 17.90 -16.51 -29.85
N ASP A 67 18.23 -16.29 -28.59
CA ASP A 67 18.11 -17.32 -27.57
C ASP A 67 16.64 -17.66 -27.29
N LYS A 68 16.40 -18.64 -26.41
CA LYS A 68 15.04 -19.05 -26.01
C LYS A 68 14.22 -17.95 -25.34
N LYS A 69 14.85 -16.87 -24.87
CA LYS A 69 14.19 -15.71 -24.27
C LYS A 69 13.91 -14.62 -25.32
N GLY A 70 14.31 -14.83 -26.57
CA GLY A 70 14.12 -13.89 -27.66
C GLY A 70 15.21 -12.82 -27.75
N TYR A 71 16.41 -13.05 -27.19
CA TYR A 71 17.51 -12.08 -27.21
C TYR A 71 18.69 -12.54 -28.08
N LYS A 72 19.21 -11.63 -28.89
CA LYS A 72 20.42 -11.77 -29.70
C LYS A 72 21.37 -10.65 -29.33
N ASP A 73 22.60 -11.01 -28.96
CA ASP A 73 23.60 -10.05 -28.47
C ASP A 73 23.09 -9.19 -27.30
N GLY A 74 22.18 -9.74 -26.50
CA GLY A 74 21.56 -9.06 -25.35
C GLY A 74 20.33 -8.21 -25.66
N TYR A 75 19.86 -8.15 -26.91
CA TYR A 75 18.73 -7.34 -27.34
C TYR A 75 17.62 -8.18 -27.98
N ASP A 76 16.37 -7.81 -27.77
CA ASP A 76 15.21 -8.40 -28.42
C ASP A 76 15.12 -8.00 -29.91
N GLU A 77 14.08 -8.48 -30.60
CA GLU A 77 13.87 -8.17 -32.02
C GLU A 77 13.57 -6.68 -32.27
N ASP A 78 13.07 -5.97 -31.26
CA ASP A 78 12.84 -4.52 -31.29
C ASP A 78 14.12 -3.72 -30.94
N GLY A 79 15.22 -4.40 -30.59
CA GLY A 79 16.50 -3.78 -30.25
C GLY A 79 16.62 -3.29 -28.81
N PHE A 80 15.81 -3.80 -27.88
CA PHE A 80 15.84 -3.47 -26.46
C PHE A 80 16.45 -4.59 -25.61
N ASP A 81 17.25 -4.21 -24.62
CA ASP A 81 17.81 -5.15 -23.65
C ASP A 81 16.72 -5.70 -22.72
N PHE A 82 17.09 -6.65 -21.87
CA PHE A 82 16.16 -7.24 -20.90
C PHE A 82 15.59 -6.24 -19.87
N LYS A 83 16.17 -5.03 -19.79
CA LYS A 83 15.66 -3.92 -18.95
C LYS A 83 14.79 -2.96 -19.76
N GLY A 84 14.58 -3.21 -21.05
CA GLY A 84 13.77 -2.41 -21.94
C GLY A 84 14.49 -1.19 -22.52
N TYR A 85 15.83 -1.18 -22.59
CA TYR A 85 16.62 -0.07 -23.13
C TYR A 85 17.37 -0.48 -24.39
N ASN A 86 17.37 0.39 -25.40
CA ASN A 86 18.13 0.19 -26.62
C ASN A 86 19.64 0.37 -26.38
N LYS A 87 20.45 0.15 -27.43
CA LYS A 87 21.91 0.33 -27.38
C LYS A 87 22.37 1.73 -26.97
N GLU A 88 21.54 2.75 -27.25
CA GLU A 88 21.79 4.14 -26.87
C GLU A 88 21.36 4.44 -25.42
N GLY A 89 20.75 3.47 -24.73
CA GLY A 89 20.34 3.59 -23.34
C GLY A 89 18.94 4.20 -23.14
N PHE A 90 18.11 4.25 -24.18
CA PHE A 90 16.75 4.79 -24.13
C PHE A 90 15.68 3.69 -24.21
N ASN A 91 14.60 3.86 -23.47
CA ASN A 91 13.46 2.95 -23.50
C ASN A 91 12.58 3.16 -24.74
N LYS A 92 11.52 2.36 -24.88
CA LYS A 92 10.56 2.46 -26.00
C LYS A 92 9.90 3.83 -26.14
N ASN A 93 9.81 4.59 -25.05
CA ASN A 93 9.26 5.95 -25.03
C ASN A 93 10.33 7.02 -25.29
N GLY A 94 11.59 6.62 -25.55
CA GLY A 94 12.69 7.54 -25.84
C GLY A 94 13.36 8.13 -24.60
N TYR A 95 13.14 7.59 -23.40
CA TYR A 95 13.74 8.10 -22.16
C TYR A 95 14.83 7.18 -21.61
N ASP A 96 15.90 7.78 -21.11
CA ASP A 96 16.99 7.09 -20.43
C ASP A 96 16.55 6.55 -19.06
N LYS A 97 17.48 5.90 -18.36
CA LYS A 97 17.23 5.35 -17.01
C LYS A 97 16.92 6.41 -15.96
N LYS A 98 17.28 7.67 -16.21
CA LYS A 98 16.99 8.81 -15.35
C LYS A 98 15.68 9.52 -15.72
N GLY A 99 15.02 9.07 -16.79
CA GLY A 99 13.76 9.61 -17.25
C GLY A 99 13.89 10.82 -18.16
N TYR A 100 15.04 11.02 -18.81
CA TYR A 100 15.26 12.12 -19.76
C TYR A 100 15.37 11.60 -21.20
N ASP A 101 14.84 12.37 -22.13
CA ASP A 101 14.99 12.11 -23.56
C ASP A 101 16.42 12.42 -24.05
N LYS A 102 16.63 12.27 -25.36
CA LYS A 102 17.92 12.55 -26.01
C LYS A 102 18.36 14.02 -25.87
N ASP A 103 17.40 14.93 -25.73
CA ASP A 103 17.65 16.37 -25.58
C ASP A 103 17.81 16.77 -24.11
N GLY A 104 17.68 15.81 -23.18
CA GLY A 104 17.90 15.99 -21.75
C GLY A 104 16.67 16.48 -20.98
N TYR A 105 15.45 16.29 -21.51
CA TYR A 105 14.19 16.71 -20.89
C TYR A 105 13.36 15.52 -20.41
N ASP A 106 12.70 15.69 -19.26
CA ASP A 106 11.74 14.71 -18.75
C ASP A 106 10.44 14.74 -19.56
N ASN A 107 9.54 13.80 -19.26
CA ASN A 107 8.24 13.68 -19.93
C ASN A 107 7.28 14.88 -19.72
N ARG A 108 7.67 15.87 -18.92
CA ARG A 108 6.96 17.13 -18.70
C ARG A 108 7.75 18.31 -19.24
N GLY A 109 8.76 18.06 -20.07
CA GLY A 109 9.58 19.08 -20.72
C GLY A 109 10.59 19.75 -19.79
N PHE A 110 10.93 19.19 -18.63
CA PHE A 110 11.93 19.78 -17.73
C PHE A 110 13.31 19.15 -17.86
N SER A 111 14.33 19.99 -18.00
CA SER A 111 15.72 19.54 -17.97
C SER A 111 16.11 18.99 -16.60
N ILE A 112 17.31 18.40 -16.49
CA ILE A 112 17.86 17.97 -15.21
C ILE A 112 17.93 19.12 -14.19
N ASP A 113 18.29 20.32 -14.64
CA ASP A 113 18.36 21.55 -13.84
C ASP A 113 16.98 22.17 -13.56
N GLY A 114 15.91 21.56 -14.08
CA GLY A 114 14.54 22.00 -13.84
C GLY A 114 14.08 23.16 -14.73
N ILE A 115 14.76 23.41 -15.85
CA ILE A 115 14.35 24.42 -16.84
C ILE A 115 13.40 23.77 -17.85
N HIS A 116 12.24 24.39 -18.08
CA HIS A 116 11.24 23.91 -19.03
C HIS A 116 11.64 24.24 -20.47
N ILE A 117 11.40 23.29 -21.38
CA ILE A 117 11.78 23.37 -22.78
C ILE A 117 11.14 24.56 -23.50
N ASP A 118 9.87 24.88 -23.23
CA ASP A 118 9.18 25.96 -23.95
C ASP A 118 9.44 27.34 -23.34
N THR A 119 9.31 27.47 -22.02
CA THR A 119 9.38 28.77 -21.32
C THR A 119 10.81 29.23 -21.04
N LYS A 120 11.80 28.32 -21.16
CA LYS A 120 13.22 28.55 -20.84
C LYS A 120 13.47 29.04 -19.40
N ILE A 121 12.52 28.81 -18.50
CA ILE A 121 12.63 29.11 -17.07
C ILE A 121 12.23 27.90 -16.23
N ALA A 122 12.30 28.01 -14.90
CA ALA A 122 12.03 26.90 -13.98
C ALA A 122 10.55 26.45 -13.89
N PHE A 123 9.66 27.02 -14.69
CA PHE A 123 8.21 26.80 -14.64
C PHE A 123 7.68 26.53 -16.05
N ASN A 124 6.74 25.61 -16.20
CA ASN A 124 6.02 25.38 -17.45
C ASN A 124 5.02 26.51 -17.74
N GLU A 125 4.29 26.40 -18.85
CA GLU A 125 3.28 27.39 -19.25
C GLU A 125 2.14 27.52 -18.23
N ASP A 126 1.80 26.43 -17.54
CA ASP A 126 0.83 26.43 -16.43
C ASP A 126 1.38 27.07 -15.14
N GLY A 127 2.65 27.50 -15.12
CA GLY A 127 3.29 28.15 -13.98
C GLY A 127 3.78 27.19 -12.88
N PHE A 128 3.88 25.89 -13.14
CA PHE A 128 4.40 24.89 -12.21
C PHE A 128 5.82 24.47 -12.56
N ASN A 129 6.65 24.23 -11.54
CA ASN A 129 8.01 23.73 -11.72
C ASN A 129 8.07 22.22 -11.96
N LYS A 130 9.27 21.68 -12.16
CA LYS A 130 9.52 20.24 -12.29
C LYS A 130 8.97 19.38 -11.15
N ASN A 131 8.81 19.94 -9.95
CA ASN A 131 8.23 19.23 -8.81
C ASN A 131 6.70 19.39 -8.73
N GLY A 132 6.09 20.11 -9.67
CA GLY A 132 4.65 20.33 -9.74
C GLY A 132 4.15 21.46 -8.83
N TYR A 133 5.02 22.39 -8.42
CA TYR A 133 4.65 23.52 -7.55
C TYR A 133 4.79 24.85 -8.27
N ASP A 134 3.85 25.75 -8.01
CA ASP A 134 3.89 27.11 -8.50
C ASP A 134 5.01 27.93 -7.84
N LYS A 135 5.15 29.19 -8.25
CA LYS A 135 6.15 30.11 -7.68
C LYS A 135 5.95 30.39 -6.18
N LYS A 136 4.74 30.18 -5.66
CA LYS A 136 4.40 30.33 -4.24
C LYS A 136 4.60 29.01 -3.46
N GLY A 137 4.96 27.93 -4.13
CA GLY A 137 5.22 26.63 -3.52
C GLY A 137 3.99 25.74 -3.38
N PHE A 138 2.90 26.00 -4.11
CA PHE A 138 1.66 25.23 -4.07
C PHE A 138 1.46 24.42 -5.34
N ASN A 139 0.98 23.19 -5.20
CA ASN A 139 0.64 22.34 -6.33
C ASN A 139 -0.68 22.79 -6.99
N LYS A 140 -1.07 22.13 -8.07
CA LYS A 140 -2.32 22.43 -8.80
C LYS A 140 -3.59 22.36 -7.94
N ASN A 141 -3.55 21.62 -6.83
CA ASN A 141 -4.65 21.51 -5.88
C ASN A 141 -4.56 22.54 -4.74
N GLY A 142 -3.61 23.47 -4.79
CA GLY A 142 -3.42 24.52 -3.79
C GLY A 142 -2.69 24.09 -2.52
N TYR A 143 -2.00 22.94 -2.51
CA TYR A 143 -1.26 22.45 -1.34
C TYR A 143 0.24 22.58 -1.50
N ASP A 144 0.92 22.97 -0.43
CA ASP A 144 2.37 23.02 -0.34
C ASP A 144 2.98 21.61 -0.31
N LYS A 145 4.32 21.55 -0.26
CA LYS A 145 5.05 20.27 -0.17
C LYS A 145 4.71 19.45 1.08
N LYS A 146 4.21 20.09 2.14
CA LYS A 146 3.81 19.44 3.39
C LYS A 146 2.32 19.07 3.40
N GLY A 147 1.58 19.39 2.33
CA GLY A 147 0.17 19.07 2.19
C GLY A 147 -0.76 20.10 2.83
N TYR A 148 -0.32 21.34 3.04
CA TYR A 148 -1.12 22.43 3.60
C TYR A 148 -1.48 23.49 2.56
N THR A 149 -2.69 24.01 2.62
CA THR A 149 -3.13 25.16 1.83
C THR A 149 -2.37 26.42 2.21
N LYS A 150 -2.56 27.48 1.44
CA LYS A 150 -2.04 28.81 1.78
C LYS A 150 -2.49 29.30 3.16
N ASP A 151 -3.69 28.91 3.58
CA ASP A 151 -4.26 29.26 4.88
C ASP A 151 -3.75 28.32 6.00
N GLY A 152 -2.87 27.37 5.68
CA GLY A 152 -2.18 26.53 6.65
C GLY A 152 -2.94 25.27 7.05
N PHE A 153 -3.95 24.85 6.29
CA PHE A 153 -4.78 23.67 6.59
C PHE A 153 -4.55 22.54 5.61
N ASN A 154 -4.53 21.31 6.10
CA ASN A 154 -4.41 20.13 5.25
C ASN A 154 -5.73 19.80 4.56
N LYS A 155 -5.74 18.76 3.72
CA LYS A 155 -6.94 18.30 3.01
C LYS A 155 -8.12 17.95 3.92
N ASN A 156 -7.86 17.59 5.18
CA ASN A 156 -8.87 17.28 6.17
C ASN A 156 -9.32 18.50 6.98
N GLY A 157 -8.85 19.70 6.63
CA GLY A 157 -9.23 20.94 7.32
C GLY A 157 -8.44 21.21 8.61
N PHE A 158 -7.36 20.49 8.90
CA PHE A 158 -6.57 20.67 10.12
C PHE A 158 -5.23 21.36 9.85
N ASN A 159 -4.85 22.28 10.73
CA ASN A 159 -3.57 22.98 10.68
C ASN A 159 -2.42 22.05 11.10
N LYS A 160 -1.19 22.59 11.09
CA LYS A 160 0.00 21.81 11.45
C LYS A 160 -0.01 21.27 12.88
N ASN A 161 -0.74 21.93 13.78
CA ASN A 161 -0.89 21.51 15.17
C ASN A 161 -2.06 20.53 15.37
N GLY A 162 -2.78 20.18 14.29
CA GLY A 162 -3.88 19.22 14.35
C GLY A 162 -5.23 19.81 14.72
N TYR A 163 -5.37 21.14 14.71
CA TYR A 163 -6.63 21.83 14.99
C TYR A 163 -7.27 22.36 13.71
N ASP A 164 -8.59 22.30 13.63
CA ASP A 164 -9.36 22.86 12.54
C ASP A 164 -9.41 24.40 12.60
N LEU A 165 -10.22 25.00 11.72
CA LEU A 165 -10.37 26.45 11.66
C LEU A 165 -11.02 27.02 12.94
N ASP A 166 -11.87 26.23 13.59
CA ASP A 166 -12.56 26.60 14.83
C ASP A 166 -11.70 26.36 16.08
N GLY A 167 -10.52 25.76 15.92
CA GLY A 167 -9.54 25.53 16.99
C GLY A 167 -9.71 24.19 17.70
N TYR A 168 -10.44 23.23 17.12
CA TYR A 168 -10.68 21.91 17.68
C TYR A 168 -9.90 20.82 16.94
N ASP A 169 -9.39 19.87 17.71
CA ASP A 169 -8.69 18.73 17.16
C ASP A 169 -9.67 17.74 16.50
N LYS A 170 -9.15 16.63 15.98
CA LYS A 170 -9.97 15.61 15.33
C LYS A 170 -10.99 14.95 16.29
N LYS A 171 -10.75 14.98 17.59
CA LYS A 171 -11.67 14.47 18.61
C LYS A 171 -12.71 15.52 19.02
N GLY A 172 -12.58 16.76 18.56
CA GLY A 172 -13.48 17.86 18.89
C GLY A 172 -13.06 18.64 20.14
N PHE A 173 -11.80 18.55 20.58
CA PHE A 173 -11.29 19.27 21.74
C PHE A 173 -10.32 20.37 21.34
N ASN A 174 -10.43 21.52 22.00
CA ASN A 174 -9.53 22.64 21.80
C ASN A 174 -8.15 22.36 22.42
N LYS A 175 -7.24 23.33 22.35
CA LYS A 175 -5.88 23.19 22.89
C LYS A 175 -5.84 22.96 24.40
N ASP A 176 -6.85 23.44 25.11
CA ASP A 176 -6.97 23.32 26.56
C ASP A 176 -7.69 22.02 26.97
N GLY A 177 -8.10 21.20 25.99
CA GLY A 177 -8.72 19.89 26.23
C GLY A 177 -10.24 19.92 26.35
N PHE A 178 -10.89 21.05 26.03
CA PHE A 178 -12.34 21.21 26.14
C PHE A 178 -13.04 21.19 24.79
N ASN A 179 -14.21 20.55 24.72
CA ASN A 179 -15.05 20.51 23.55
C ASN A 179 -15.74 21.86 23.33
N LYS A 180 -16.57 21.95 22.30
CA LYS A 180 -17.29 23.19 21.96
C LYS A 180 -18.28 23.64 23.03
N ASP A 181 -18.76 22.72 23.83
CA ASP A 181 -19.70 22.95 24.93
C ASP A 181 -18.96 23.26 26.25
N GLY A 182 -17.62 23.24 26.25
CA GLY A 182 -16.79 23.61 27.39
C GLY A 182 -16.39 22.45 28.30
N TYR A 183 -16.63 21.20 27.90
CA TYR A 183 -16.36 20.00 28.70
C TYR A 183 -15.15 19.21 28.19
N ASP A 184 -14.38 18.61 29.09
CA ASP A 184 -13.23 17.78 28.80
C ASP A 184 -13.62 16.38 28.27
N GLU A 185 -12.64 15.51 28.00
CA GLU A 185 -12.90 14.14 27.53
C GLU A 185 -13.67 13.28 28.53
N ASN A 186 -13.70 13.68 29.81
CA ASN A 186 -14.44 13.02 30.88
C ASN A 186 -15.81 13.67 31.15
N GLY A 187 -16.17 14.74 30.44
CA GLY A 187 -17.45 15.43 30.60
C GLY A 187 -17.46 16.53 31.67
N TYR A 188 -16.30 17.01 32.14
CA TYR A 188 -16.23 18.09 33.15
C TYR A 188 -15.76 19.41 32.55
N ASP A 189 -16.35 20.50 33.01
CA ASP A 189 -16.00 21.86 32.62
C ASP A 189 -14.65 22.29 33.23
N SER A 190 -14.22 23.51 32.92
CA SER A 190 -12.97 24.06 33.47
C SER A 190 -12.94 24.20 34.99
N ASN A 191 -14.10 24.14 35.65
CA ASN A 191 -14.24 24.18 37.11
C ASN A 191 -14.32 22.78 37.74
N GLY A 192 -14.36 21.72 36.92
CA GLY A 192 -14.43 20.34 37.35
C GLY A 192 -15.84 19.82 37.60
N TYR A 193 -16.88 20.44 37.00
CA TYR A 193 -18.27 20.04 37.10
C TYR A 193 -18.82 19.53 35.77
N ASP A 194 -19.64 18.48 35.81
CA ASP A 194 -20.32 17.95 34.64
C ASP A 194 -21.53 18.81 34.21
N GLU A 195 -22.25 18.37 33.18
CA GLU A 195 -23.43 19.06 32.66
C GLU A 195 -24.57 19.16 33.70
N ASP A 196 -24.59 18.25 34.67
CA ASP A 196 -25.57 18.22 35.76
C ASP A 196 -25.08 18.99 37.02
N GLU A 197 -23.98 19.75 36.89
CA GLU A 197 -23.36 20.55 37.96
C GLU A 197 -22.74 19.73 39.10
N TYR A 198 -22.33 18.47 38.86
CA TYR A 198 -21.66 17.60 39.82
C TYR A 198 -20.18 17.41 39.50
N ASN A 199 -19.33 17.41 40.54
CA ASN A 199 -17.92 17.14 40.38
C ASN A 199 -17.64 15.64 40.18
N GLN A 200 -16.37 15.28 39.94
CA GLN A 200 -15.97 13.88 39.76
C GLN A 200 -16.28 12.96 40.96
N GLU A 201 -16.45 13.52 42.15
CA GLU A 201 -16.84 12.79 43.36
C GLU A 201 -18.36 12.68 43.53
N GLY A 202 -19.15 13.27 42.61
CA GLY A 202 -20.61 13.25 42.63
C GLY A 202 -21.23 14.33 43.51
N TYR A 203 -20.51 15.41 43.85
CA TYR A 203 -20.99 16.52 44.67
C TYR A 203 -21.14 17.80 43.86
N ASN A 204 -22.24 18.52 44.07
CA ASN A 204 -22.49 19.81 43.46
C ASN A 204 -21.59 20.92 44.06
N LEU A 205 -21.72 22.15 43.56
CA LEU A 205 -20.96 23.31 44.05
C LEU A 205 -21.16 23.58 45.55
N ASP A 206 -22.34 23.26 46.08
CA ASP A 206 -22.67 23.39 47.50
C ASP A 206 -22.15 22.22 48.36
N GLY A 207 -21.56 21.19 47.74
CA GLY A 207 -20.97 20.03 48.42
C GLY A 207 -21.96 18.90 48.72
N TYR A 208 -23.11 18.85 48.03
CA TYR A 208 -24.14 17.83 48.19
C TYR A 208 -24.25 16.90 46.98
N ASP A 209 -24.50 15.61 47.23
CA ASP A 209 -24.71 14.62 46.18
C ASP A 209 -26.08 14.77 45.49
N GLU A 210 -26.36 13.94 44.49
CA GLU A 210 -27.65 13.93 43.76
C GLU A 210 -28.86 13.70 44.69
N ASN A 211 -28.63 13.08 45.86
CA ASN A 211 -29.66 12.84 46.87
C ASN A 211 -29.74 13.96 47.92
N GLY A 212 -28.91 15.00 47.82
CA GLY A 212 -28.88 16.14 48.72
C GLY A 212 -28.07 15.94 50.00
N TYR A 213 -27.12 14.98 50.05
CA TYR A 213 -26.28 14.70 51.21
C TYR A 213 -24.81 15.09 50.99
N ASP A 214 -24.17 15.65 52.03
CA ASP A 214 -22.76 16.03 52.02
C ASP A 214 -21.83 14.81 52.02
N SER A 215 -20.51 15.05 51.94
CA SER A 215 -19.50 13.98 52.00
C SER A 215 -19.50 13.18 53.31
N ASN A 216 -20.20 13.65 54.34
CA ASN A 216 -20.37 12.97 55.62
C ASN A 216 -21.74 12.25 55.71
N GLY A 217 -22.56 12.32 54.66
CA GLY A 217 -23.87 11.70 54.59
C GLY A 217 -25.00 12.50 55.26
N TYR A 218 -24.86 13.82 55.42
CA TYR A 218 -25.88 14.70 56.02
C TYR A 218 -26.47 15.69 55.02
N ASP A 219 -27.78 15.91 55.09
CA ASP A 219 -28.49 16.86 54.24
C ASP A 219 -28.19 18.32 54.60
N GLY A 220 -28.76 19.26 53.84
CA GLY A 220 -28.66 20.71 54.11
C GLY A 220 -29.20 21.15 55.47
N LEU A 221 -29.93 20.29 56.18
CA LEU A 221 -30.46 20.51 57.53
C LEU A 221 -29.62 19.82 58.61
N GLY A 222 -28.61 19.04 58.23
CA GLY A 222 -27.72 18.32 59.14
C GLY A 222 -28.22 16.94 59.55
N TYR A 223 -29.14 16.31 58.82
CA TYR A 223 -29.69 14.98 59.09
C TYR A 223 -29.20 13.93 58.08
N ASP A 224 -28.91 12.72 58.56
CA ASP A 224 -28.49 11.59 57.73
C ASP A 224 -29.66 11.02 56.90
N HIS A 225 -29.37 10.04 56.05
CA HIS A 225 -30.38 9.38 55.22
C HIS A 225 -31.49 8.64 56.01
N LEU A 226 -31.32 8.48 57.32
CA LEU A 226 -32.29 7.91 58.25
C LEU A 226 -33.05 9.01 59.02
N GLY A 227 -32.74 10.28 58.79
CA GLY A 227 -33.34 11.44 59.43
C GLY A 227 -32.74 11.78 60.80
N TYR A 228 -31.50 11.39 61.11
CA TYR A 228 -30.83 11.67 62.39
C TYR A 228 -29.62 12.60 62.23
N ASP A 229 -29.45 13.53 63.16
CA ASP A 229 -28.30 14.43 63.18
C ASP A 229 -26.98 13.73 63.56
N LYS A 230 -25.88 14.49 63.58
CA LYS A 230 -24.55 13.99 64.00
C LYS A 230 -24.51 13.42 65.41
N GLU A 231 -25.49 13.75 66.25
CA GLU A 231 -25.63 13.25 67.61
C GLU A 231 -26.60 12.06 67.71
N GLY A 232 -27.23 11.65 66.60
CA GLY A 232 -28.15 10.52 66.51
C GLY A 232 -29.58 10.85 66.88
N TYR A 233 -30.02 12.10 66.77
CA TYR A 233 -31.40 12.56 67.06
C TYR A 233 -32.12 13.06 65.81
N ASN A 234 -33.41 12.72 65.69
CA ASN A 234 -34.25 13.20 64.60
C ASN A 234 -34.67 14.66 64.80
N GLN A 235 -35.39 15.22 63.82
CA GLN A 235 -35.88 16.61 63.87
C GLN A 235 -36.78 16.91 65.10
N GLU A 236 -37.40 15.88 65.67
CA GLU A 236 -38.22 15.97 66.88
C GLU A 236 -37.41 15.79 68.18
N GLY A 237 -36.10 15.54 68.09
CA GLY A 237 -35.18 15.36 69.22
C GLY A 237 -35.16 13.95 69.82
N TYR A 238 -35.61 12.94 69.08
CA TYR A 238 -35.63 11.52 69.49
C TYR A 238 -34.54 10.71 68.80
N ASN A 239 -33.86 9.84 69.54
CA ASN A 239 -32.91 8.90 68.96
C ASN A 239 -33.59 7.67 68.34
N LYS A 240 -32.81 6.80 67.69
CA LYS A 240 -33.29 5.54 67.07
C LYS A 240 -34.01 4.56 68.01
N PHE A 241 -34.01 4.83 69.31
CA PHE A 241 -34.70 4.05 70.35
C PHE A 241 -35.92 4.79 70.93
N ASN A 242 -36.38 5.87 70.30
CA ASN A 242 -37.46 6.75 70.78
C ASN A 242 -37.18 7.40 72.16
N LYS A 243 -35.91 7.64 72.52
CA LYS A 243 -35.54 8.40 73.72
C LYS A 243 -35.19 9.85 73.37
N LYS A 244 -35.58 10.81 74.22
CA LYS A 244 -35.19 12.23 74.03
C LYS A 244 -33.76 12.49 74.47
N LYS A 245 -33.10 13.48 73.88
CA LYS A 245 -31.73 13.90 74.25
C LYS A 245 -31.51 14.08 75.75
N ASN A 246 -32.48 14.71 76.43
CA ASN A 246 -32.41 14.97 77.87
C ASN A 246 -32.64 13.73 78.77
N GLU A 247 -33.04 12.59 78.21
CA GLU A 247 -33.29 11.34 78.94
C GLU A 247 -32.10 10.36 78.87
N VAL A 248 -31.11 10.62 78.01
CA VAL A 248 -29.95 9.74 77.81
C VAL A 248 -28.76 10.19 78.65
N ASP A 249 -28.62 11.49 78.95
CA ASP A 249 -27.55 12.03 79.82
C ASP A 249 -27.75 11.71 81.32
N SER A 250 -28.85 11.05 81.67
CA SER A 250 -29.23 10.73 83.06
C SER A 250 -29.04 9.26 83.47
N ASP A 251 -28.49 8.41 82.58
CA ASP A 251 -28.09 7.02 82.85
C ASP A 251 -26.55 6.90 82.99
#